data_AF-A0A4Q3RSA0-F1
#
_entry.id   AF-A0A4Q3RSA0-F1
#
_cell.length_a   1.000
_cell.length_b   1.000
_cell.length_c   1.000
_cell.angle_alpha   90.00
_cell.angle_beta   90.00
_cell.angle_gamma   90.00
#
_symmetry.space_group_name_H-M   'P 1'
#
loop_
_entity.id
_entity.type
_entity.pdbx_description
1 polymer ?
#
loop_
_entity_poly.entity_id
_entity_poly.type
_entity_poly.pdbx_seq_one_letter_code
_entity_poly.pdbx_strand_id
1 'polypeptide(L)'
;MHNKWYSALLVILILGYNFTAVAQQKLQLSVEDIWASGKFSARSVSGVNWMRDGRYYSSLQPDEKNKTQDIVKYDVTTGQVVATLVEGENLVPQGKSAPIKFDEYEFTGDEKKILFSTETEPIYRHSTKANYYVYDLASKQLSELSKGGKQQYASISPDGSQVAFVGSGPQV
;
A
#
# COMPACT_ATOMS: atom_id res chain seq x y z
N MET A 1 -11.83 -78.65 -7.60
CA MET A 1 -12.80 -77.57 -7.30
C MET A 1 -12.21 -76.55 -6.33
N HIS A 2 -11.04 -75.96 -6.64
CA HIS A 2 -10.32 -75.07 -5.72
C HIS A 2 -9.61 -74.03 -6.59
N ASN A 3 -10.29 -72.92 -6.91
CA ASN A 3 -9.69 -71.70 -7.50
C ASN A 3 -10.74 -70.60 -7.80
N LYS A 4 -12.05 -70.91 -7.75
CA LYS A 4 -13.12 -69.93 -8.04
C LYS A 4 -13.24 -68.80 -7.01
N TRP A 5 -12.72 -68.98 -5.78
CA TRP A 5 -12.80 -67.98 -4.72
C TRP A 5 -11.74 -66.87 -4.84
N TYR A 6 -10.55 -67.18 -5.37
CA TYR A 6 -9.53 -66.17 -5.67
C TYR A 6 -9.99 -65.23 -6.78
N SER A 7 -10.71 -65.75 -7.79
CA SER A 7 -11.31 -64.94 -8.85
C SER A 7 -12.37 -63.99 -8.31
N ALA A 8 -13.20 -64.42 -7.36
CA ALA A 8 -14.21 -63.58 -6.73
C ALA A 8 -13.60 -62.50 -5.82
N LEU A 9 -12.56 -62.84 -5.06
CA LEU A 9 -11.80 -61.87 -4.25
C LEU A 9 -11.10 -60.82 -5.11
N LEU A 10 -10.53 -61.21 -6.25
CA LEU A 10 -9.84 -60.31 -7.17
C LEU A 10 -10.83 -59.35 -7.87
N VAL A 11 -12.05 -59.81 -8.18
CA VAL A 11 -13.13 -58.95 -8.70
C VAL A 11 -13.61 -57.93 -7.65
N ILE A 12 -13.76 -58.35 -6.39
CA ILE A 12 -14.14 -57.44 -5.28
C ILE A 12 -13.04 -56.39 -5.02
N LEU A 13 -11.76 -56.78 -5.13
CA LEU A 13 -10.63 -55.88 -4.94
C LEU A 13 -10.50 -54.86 -6.09
N ILE A 14 -10.82 -55.25 -7.32
CA ILE A 14 -10.90 -54.33 -8.48
C ILE A 14 -12.12 -53.40 -8.36
N LEU A 15 -13.27 -53.89 -7.92
CA LEU A 15 -14.48 -53.06 -7.73
C LEU A 15 -14.31 -52.04 -6.58
N GLY A 16 -13.59 -52.40 -5.50
CA GLY A 16 -13.27 -51.49 -4.40
C GLY A 16 -12.28 -50.37 -4.76
N TYR A 17 -11.42 -50.59 -5.77
CA TYR A 17 -10.44 -49.58 -6.22
C TYR A 17 -11.07 -48.45 -7.05
N ASN A 18 -12.28 -48.65 -7.60
CA ASN A 18 -12.97 -47.64 -8.40
C ASN A 18 -13.68 -46.57 -7.55
N PHE A 19 -13.84 -46.77 -6.24
CA PHE A 19 -14.54 -45.83 -5.37
C PHE A 19 -13.69 -44.63 -4.92
N THR A 20 -12.37 -44.65 -5.15
CA THR A 20 -11.48 -43.53 -4.81
C THR A 20 -11.16 -42.61 -5.98
N ALA A 21 -11.79 -42.79 -7.15
CA ALA A 21 -11.60 -41.95 -8.32
C ALA A 21 -12.61 -40.79 -8.41
N VAL A 22 -12.88 -40.10 -7.30
CA VAL A 22 -13.44 -38.73 -7.39
C VAL A 22 -12.27 -37.82 -7.75
N ALA A 23 -11.97 -37.76 -9.05
CA ALA A 23 -11.05 -36.79 -9.61
C ALA A 23 -11.54 -35.38 -9.25
N GLN A 24 -10.59 -34.50 -8.91
CA GLN A 24 -10.76 -33.11 -8.48
C GLN A 24 -12.10 -32.48 -8.91
N GLN A 25 -12.86 -32.01 -7.92
CA GLN A 25 -14.02 -31.16 -8.15
C GLN A 25 -13.55 -29.95 -8.97
N LYS A 26 -13.89 -29.92 -10.27
CA LYS A 26 -13.48 -28.82 -11.15
C LYS A 26 -14.03 -27.53 -10.57
N LEU A 27 -13.13 -26.61 -10.22
CA LEU A 27 -13.53 -25.27 -9.84
C LEU A 27 -14.30 -24.67 -11.03
N GLN A 28 -15.57 -24.29 -10.81
CA GLN A 28 -16.32 -23.56 -11.83
C GLN A 28 -15.72 -22.16 -11.93
N LEU A 29 -14.78 -21.98 -12.85
CA LEU A 29 -14.14 -20.70 -13.12
C LEU A 29 -15.14 -19.80 -13.85
N SER A 30 -15.43 -18.64 -13.29
CA SER A 30 -16.27 -17.62 -13.92
C SER A 30 -15.45 -16.38 -14.32
N VAL A 31 -16.02 -15.53 -15.16
CA VAL A 31 -15.39 -14.25 -15.54
C VAL A 31 -15.31 -13.33 -14.31
N GLU A 32 -16.30 -13.38 -13.43
CA GLU A 32 -16.34 -12.64 -12.16
C GLU A 32 -15.24 -13.12 -11.20
N ASP A 33 -14.96 -14.42 -11.17
CA ASP A 33 -13.85 -14.98 -10.39
C ASP A 33 -12.48 -14.41 -10.84
N ILE A 34 -12.32 -14.15 -12.14
CA ILE A 34 -11.07 -13.61 -12.73
C ILE A 34 -10.98 -12.09 -12.55
N TRP A 35 -12.06 -11.36 -12.82
CA TRP A 35 -11.99 -9.90 -13.01
C TRP A 35 -12.63 -9.07 -11.89
N ALA A 36 -13.59 -9.61 -11.14
CA ALA A 36 -14.43 -8.81 -10.22
C ALA A 36 -14.25 -9.18 -8.74
N SER A 37 -14.10 -10.46 -8.43
CA SER A 37 -14.13 -10.95 -7.05
C SER A 37 -12.80 -10.83 -6.30
N GLY A 38 -11.67 -10.68 -7.02
CA GLY A 38 -10.33 -10.76 -6.45
C GLY A 38 -9.98 -12.15 -5.88
N LYS A 39 -10.74 -13.20 -6.22
CA LYS A 39 -10.56 -14.57 -5.69
C LYS A 39 -9.17 -15.14 -5.91
N PHE A 40 -8.50 -14.73 -6.98
CA PHE A 40 -7.14 -15.14 -7.32
C PHE A 40 -6.09 -14.05 -7.09
N SER A 41 -6.44 -12.96 -6.42
CA SER A 41 -5.48 -11.91 -6.08
C SER A 41 -4.50 -12.43 -5.03
N ALA A 42 -3.20 -12.29 -5.31
CA ALA A 42 -2.16 -12.59 -4.33
C ALA A 42 -2.29 -11.64 -3.14
N ARG A 43 -2.18 -12.17 -1.91
CA ARG A 43 -2.10 -11.36 -0.70
C ARG A 43 -0.66 -10.88 -0.53
N SER A 44 -0.50 -9.61 -0.25
CA SER A 44 0.79 -8.98 0.09
C SER A 44 0.64 -8.16 1.37
N VAL A 45 1.77 -7.83 1.99
CA VAL A 45 1.82 -6.83 3.07
C VAL A 45 2.03 -5.48 2.41
N SER A 46 1.16 -4.51 2.74
CA SER A 46 1.23 -3.13 2.26
C SER A 46 1.18 -2.16 3.44
N GLY A 47 1.43 -0.87 3.18
CA GLY A 47 1.35 0.17 4.20
C GLY A 47 2.48 0.14 5.23
N VAL A 48 3.60 -0.52 4.93
CA VAL A 48 4.80 -0.50 5.77
C VAL A 48 5.82 0.43 5.11
N ASN A 49 6.11 1.55 5.76
CA ASN A 49 7.18 2.46 5.36
C ASN A 49 8.33 2.36 6.38
N TRP A 50 9.48 1.83 5.95
CA TRP A 50 10.61 1.58 6.85
C TRP A 50 11.26 2.88 7.30
N MET A 51 11.51 2.98 8.60
CA MET A 51 12.27 4.10 9.16
C MET A 51 13.78 3.81 9.08
N ARG A 52 14.58 4.87 9.09
CA ARG A 52 16.02 4.85 8.83
C ARG A 52 16.82 3.94 9.76
N ASP A 53 16.40 3.80 11.00
CA ASP A 53 17.10 2.97 11.98
C ASP A 53 16.80 1.46 11.87
N GLY A 54 15.86 1.08 10.99
CA GLY A 54 15.44 -0.31 10.74
C GLY A 54 14.71 -0.98 11.90
N ARG A 55 14.53 -0.32 13.03
CA ARG A 55 13.82 -0.86 14.21
C ARG A 55 12.34 -0.50 14.21
N TYR A 56 11.98 0.50 13.41
CA TYR A 56 10.62 1.01 13.33
C TYR A 56 10.14 1.07 11.88
N TYR A 57 8.83 1.03 11.72
CA TYR A 57 8.16 1.39 10.48
C TYR A 57 7.00 2.34 10.80
N SER A 58 6.60 3.15 9.83
CA SER A 58 5.36 3.90 9.89
C SER A 58 4.28 3.28 9.02
N SER A 59 3.03 3.47 9.43
CA SER A 59 1.86 3.04 8.67
C SER A 59 0.75 4.09 8.77
N LEU A 60 -0.17 4.04 7.81
CA LEU A 60 -1.36 4.89 7.81
C LEU A 60 -2.44 4.27 8.69
N GLN A 61 -2.95 5.06 9.63
CA GLN A 61 -4.09 4.69 10.44
C GLN A 61 -5.27 5.61 10.13
N PRO A 62 -6.43 5.09 9.67
CA PRO A 62 -7.60 5.90 9.45
C PRO A 62 -8.09 6.58 10.73
N ASP A 63 -8.34 7.88 10.64
CA ASP A 63 -9.07 8.65 11.66
C ASP A 63 -10.47 8.96 11.12
N GLU A 64 -11.43 8.11 11.52
CA GLU A 64 -12.83 8.21 11.11
C GLU A 64 -13.51 9.49 11.64
N LYS A 65 -13.06 10.02 12.78
CA LYS A 65 -13.68 11.20 13.40
C LYS A 65 -13.39 12.44 12.55
N ASN A 66 -12.13 12.63 12.17
CA ASN A 66 -11.70 13.78 11.39
C ASN A 66 -11.72 13.52 9.88
N LYS A 67 -12.00 12.29 9.45
CA LYS A 67 -12.00 11.84 8.05
C LYS A 67 -10.65 12.07 7.38
N THR A 68 -9.58 11.79 8.13
CA THR A 68 -8.19 11.91 7.69
C THR A 68 -7.43 10.60 7.95
N GLN A 69 -6.12 10.59 7.69
CA GLN A 69 -5.25 9.47 8.01
C GLN A 69 -4.05 9.97 8.81
N ASP A 70 -3.77 9.27 9.90
CA ASP A 70 -2.62 9.53 10.75
C ASP A 70 -1.42 8.71 10.27
N ILE A 71 -0.22 9.24 10.48
CA ILE A 71 1.02 8.48 10.30
C ILE A 71 1.47 8.02 11.68
N VAL A 72 1.42 6.71 11.89
CA VAL A 72 1.73 6.09 13.19
C VAL A 72 3.00 5.27 13.08
N LYS A 73 3.87 5.40 14.08
CA LYS A 73 5.13 4.68 14.22
C LYS A 73 4.94 3.42 15.06
N TYR A 74 5.46 2.31 14.56
CA TYR A 74 5.40 1.00 15.20
C TYR A 74 6.79 0.44 15.43
N ASP A 75 6.96 -0.29 16.53
CA ASP A 75 8.13 -1.12 16.78
C ASP A 75 8.04 -2.43 15.99
N VAL A 76 9.08 -2.74 15.21
CA VAL A 76 9.09 -3.91 14.30
C VAL A 76 9.06 -5.23 15.06
N THR A 77 9.61 -5.27 16.28
CA THR A 77 9.74 -6.51 17.06
C THR A 77 8.44 -6.83 17.79
N THR A 78 7.79 -5.81 18.35
CA THR A 78 6.59 -5.97 19.19
C THR A 78 5.28 -5.72 18.45
N GLY A 79 5.33 -5.00 17.32
CA GLY A 79 4.14 -4.54 16.58
C GLY A 79 3.33 -3.47 17.31
N GLN A 80 3.84 -2.93 18.43
CA GLN A 80 3.13 -1.93 19.23
C GLN A 80 3.34 -0.52 18.70
N VAL A 81 2.32 0.32 18.88
CA VAL A 81 2.39 1.75 18.61
C VAL A 81 3.39 2.40 19.55
N VAL A 82 4.35 3.11 18.97
CA VAL A 82 5.37 3.89 19.71
C VAL A 82 4.96 5.35 19.80
N ALA A 83 4.45 5.92 18.69
CA ALA A 83 4.02 7.31 18.62
C ALA A 83 3.15 7.57 17.38
N THR A 84 2.25 8.55 17.47
CA THR A 84 1.65 9.19 16.29
C THR A 84 2.61 10.29 15.82
N LEU A 85 3.15 10.16 14.61
CA LEU A 85 4.10 11.11 14.02
C LEU A 85 3.39 12.31 13.42
N VAL A 86 2.25 12.06 12.77
CA VAL A 86 1.40 13.08 12.16
C VAL A 86 -0.05 12.71 12.42
N GLU A 87 -0.80 13.66 12.98
CA GLU A 87 -2.26 13.60 12.99
C GLU A 87 -2.76 14.26 11.70
N GLY A 88 -3.57 13.55 10.92
CA GLY A 88 -3.99 14.00 9.58
C GLY A 88 -4.77 15.32 9.62
N GLU A 89 -5.49 15.59 10.72
CA GLU A 89 -6.23 16.84 10.93
C GLU A 89 -5.32 18.08 10.99
N ASN A 90 -4.04 17.91 11.36
CA ASN A 90 -3.08 19.00 11.46
C ASN A 90 -2.42 19.35 10.11
N LEU A 91 -2.68 18.60 9.04
CA LEU A 91 -2.12 18.83 7.71
C LEU A 91 -2.85 19.95 6.95
N VAL A 92 -2.99 21.12 7.59
CA VAL A 92 -3.69 22.29 7.05
C VAL A 92 -2.68 23.28 6.45
N PRO A 93 -2.70 23.52 5.12
CA PRO A 93 -1.83 24.52 4.50
C PRO A 93 -2.15 25.93 4.99
N GLN A 94 -1.13 26.79 5.02
CA GLN A 94 -1.32 28.19 5.43
C GLN A 94 -2.39 28.89 4.57
N GLY A 95 -3.35 29.54 5.24
CA GLY A 95 -4.46 30.24 4.59
C GLY A 95 -5.59 29.32 4.09
N LYS A 96 -5.55 28.03 4.41
CA LYS A 96 -6.67 27.09 4.21
C LYS A 96 -7.32 26.73 5.55
N SER A 97 -8.52 26.17 5.48
CA SER A 97 -9.32 25.77 6.65
C SER A 97 -9.49 24.27 6.79
N ALA A 98 -9.07 23.48 5.81
CA ALA A 98 -9.22 22.03 5.77
C ALA A 98 -7.86 21.35 5.56
N PRO A 99 -7.66 20.16 6.14
CA PRO A 99 -6.45 19.39 5.92
C PRO A 99 -6.39 18.88 4.47
N ILE A 100 -5.17 18.69 3.97
CA ILE A 100 -4.98 18.03 2.67
C ILE A 100 -5.38 16.56 2.76
N LYS A 101 -5.87 16.03 1.65
CA LYS A 101 -5.97 14.58 1.43
C LYS A 101 -4.77 14.17 0.58
N PHE A 102 -3.92 13.32 1.12
CA PHE A 102 -2.72 12.86 0.44
C PHE A 102 -2.85 11.41 -0.02
N ASP A 103 -2.12 11.09 -1.08
CA ASP A 103 -2.08 9.75 -1.67
C ASP A 103 -0.87 8.97 -1.14
N GLU A 104 0.29 9.64 -1.06
CA GLU A 104 1.54 9.06 -0.57
C GLU A 104 2.30 10.05 0.32
N TYR A 105 3.23 9.51 1.11
CA TYR A 105 4.14 10.30 1.92
C TYR A 105 5.54 9.67 1.94
N GLU A 106 6.57 10.51 2.03
CA GLU A 106 7.97 10.11 2.11
C GLU A 106 8.71 10.95 3.15
N PHE A 107 9.51 10.32 4.02
CA PHE A 107 10.37 11.04 4.95
C PHE A 107 11.63 11.58 4.26
N THR A 108 12.14 12.72 4.73
CA THR A 108 13.51 13.12 4.42
C THR A 108 14.52 12.11 4.96
N GLY A 109 15.75 12.10 4.43
CA GLY A 109 16.81 11.17 4.90
C GLY A 109 17.20 11.35 6.38
N ASP A 110 16.85 12.47 6.99
CA ASP A 110 17.00 12.72 8.43
C ASP A 110 15.70 12.57 9.23
N GLU A 111 14.60 12.17 8.57
CA GLU A 111 13.26 11.97 9.11
C GLU A 111 12.68 13.18 9.85
N LYS A 112 13.16 14.40 9.55
CA LYS A 112 12.64 15.62 10.17
C LYS A 112 11.50 16.26 9.39
N LYS A 113 11.39 15.99 8.09
CA LYS A 113 10.29 16.45 7.26
C LYS A 113 9.67 15.31 6.49
N ILE A 114 8.45 15.55 6.01
CA ILE A 114 7.68 14.62 5.19
C ILE A 114 7.25 15.34 3.92
N LEU A 115 7.50 14.72 2.78
CA LEU A 115 6.94 15.12 1.50
C LEU A 115 5.62 14.36 1.29
N PHE A 116 4.53 15.09 1.10
CA PHE A 116 3.21 14.56 0.77
C PHE A 116 2.90 14.80 -0.70
N SER A 117 2.35 13.79 -1.38
CA SER A 117 1.76 13.93 -2.72
C SER A 117 0.23 13.95 -2.61
N THR A 118 -0.42 14.80 -3.40
CA THR A 118 -1.87 14.96 -3.40
C THR A 118 -2.41 15.06 -4.83
N GLU A 119 -3.62 14.56 -5.04
CA GLU A 119 -4.30 14.57 -6.33
C GLU A 119 -3.45 13.95 -7.45
N THR A 120 -2.84 12.80 -7.17
CA THR A 120 -1.91 12.13 -8.07
C THR A 120 -2.61 11.70 -9.36
N GLU A 121 -2.11 12.18 -10.49
CA GLU A 121 -2.59 11.83 -11.82
C GLU A 121 -1.56 10.96 -12.56
N PRO A 122 -1.92 9.74 -12.98
CA PRO A 122 -1.06 8.91 -13.81
C PRO A 122 -0.95 9.48 -15.22
N ILE A 123 0.26 9.46 -15.78
CA ILE A 123 0.55 9.79 -17.18
C ILE A 123 0.81 8.51 -17.96
N TYR A 124 1.67 7.64 -17.41
CA TYR A 124 2.00 6.32 -17.94
C TYR A 124 2.15 5.32 -16.78
N ARG A 125 2.64 4.11 -17.05
CA ARG A 125 2.77 3.03 -16.07
C ARG A 125 3.52 3.43 -14.78
N HIS A 126 4.55 4.26 -14.89
CA HIS A 126 5.42 4.66 -13.78
C HIS A 126 5.56 6.18 -13.63
N SER A 127 4.85 6.96 -14.45
CA SER A 127 4.97 8.41 -14.48
C SER A 127 3.70 9.02 -13.94
N THR A 128 3.83 9.93 -12.98
CA THR A 128 2.72 10.63 -12.36
C THR A 128 3.02 12.12 -12.24
N LYS A 129 1.97 12.93 -12.09
CA LYS A 129 2.05 14.32 -11.65
C LYS A 129 1.13 14.53 -10.45
N ALA A 130 1.57 15.31 -9.47
CA ALA A 130 0.83 15.56 -8.22
C ALA A 130 1.12 16.96 -7.68
N ASN A 131 0.29 17.48 -6.78
CA ASN A 131 0.68 18.64 -5.98
C ASN A 131 1.43 18.15 -4.74
N TYR A 132 2.55 18.79 -4.42
CA TYR A 132 3.40 18.37 -3.31
C TYR A 132 3.39 19.37 -2.16
N TYR A 133 3.46 18.83 -0.94
CA TYR A 133 3.57 19.61 0.29
C TYR A 133 4.72 19.08 1.14
N VAL A 134 5.44 19.97 1.80
CA VAL A 134 6.49 19.64 2.76
C VAL A 134 5.99 19.97 4.16
N TYR A 135 5.98 18.96 5.03
CA TYR A 135 5.63 19.09 6.44
C TYR A 135 6.86 18.98 7.31
N ASP A 136 7.11 19.98 8.14
CA ASP A 136 8.17 19.93 9.16
C ASP A 136 7.60 19.38 10.47
N LEU A 137 8.16 18.27 10.97
CA LEU A 137 7.66 17.58 12.16
C LEU A 137 7.88 18.38 13.45
N ALA A 138 8.93 19.21 13.50
CA ALA A 138 9.25 19.99 14.69
C ALA A 138 8.35 21.23 14.79
N SER A 139 8.20 21.97 13.70
CA SER A 139 7.37 23.19 13.68
C SER A 139 5.90 22.91 13.39
N LYS A 140 5.56 21.69 12.97
CA LYS A 140 4.21 21.28 12.51
C LYS A 140 3.66 22.16 11.39
N GLN A 141 4.53 22.70 10.54
CA GLN A 141 4.11 23.57 9.44
C GLN A 141 4.04 22.79 8.13
N LEU A 142 2.94 22.95 7.42
CA LEU A 142 2.73 22.40 6.08
C LEU A 142 2.88 23.51 5.03
N SER A 143 3.87 23.36 4.15
CA SER A 143 4.15 24.30 3.07
C SER A 143 3.95 23.65 1.71
N GLU A 144 3.28 24.34 0.79
CA GLU A 144 3.22 23.90 -0.61
C GLU A 144 4.61 23.97 -1.24
N LEU A 145 5.02 22.92 -1.97
CA LEU A 145 6.34 22.85 -2.58
C LEU A 145 6.51 23.88 -3.70
N SER A 146 5.47 24.07 -4.51
CA SER A 146 5.49 25.01 -5.64
C SER A 146 4.09 25.45 -6.01
N LYS A 147 3.95 26.73 -6.35
CA LYS A 147 2.68 27.34 -6.79
C LYS A 147 2.37 27.10 -8.28
N GLY A 148 3.26 26.43 -9.00
CA GLY A 148 3.20 26.26 -10.46
C GLY A 148 2.25 25.16 -10.96
N GLY A 149 1.30 24.69 -10.15
CA GLY A 149 0.40 23.58 -10.46
C GLY A 149 0.97 22.23 -10.01
N LYS A 150 0.68 21.14 -10.73
CA LYS A 150 1.22 19.80 -10.43
C LYS A 150 2.67 19.64 -10.89
N GLN A 151 3.49 18.95 -10.11
CA GLN A 151 4.87 18.59 -10.43
C GLN A 151 4.99 17.10 -10.78
N GLN A 152 6.04 16.73 -11.52
CA GLN A 152 6.46 15.35 -11.76
C GLN A 152 7.79 15.09 -11.05
N TYR A 153 8.03 13.83 -10.68
CA TYR A 153 9.31 13.36 -10.14
C TYR A 153 9.88 14.26 -9.02
N ALA A 154 9.05 14.61 -8.04
CA ALA A 154 9.56 15.28 -6.85
C ALA A 154 10.43 14.29 -6.06
N SER A 155 11.65 14.68 -5.71
CA SER A 155 12.59 13.84 -4.97
C SER A 155 13.37 14.68 -3.98
N ILE A 156 13.47 14.16 -2.76
CA ILE A 156 14.17 14.82 -1.66
C ILE A 156 15.68 14.56 -1.78
N SER A 157 16.50 15.57 -1.51
CA SER A 157 17.95 15.39 -1.41
C SER A 157 18.32 14.43 -0.26
N PRO A 158 19.45 13.69 -0.36
CA PRO A 158 19.86 12.76 0.70
C PRO A 158 20.01 13.39 2.09
N ASP A 159 20.36 14.68 2.14
CA ASP A 159 20.49 15.47 3.38
C ASP A 159 19.17 16.10 3.85
N GLY A 160 18.07 15.94 3.12
CA GLY A 160 16.74 16.46 3.46
C GLY A 160 16.58 17.99 3.34
N SER A 161 17.58 18.68 2.76
CA SER A 161 17.59 20.15 2.69
C SER A 161 16.84 20.71 1.48
N GLN A 162 16.70 19.93 0.41
CA GLN A 162 16.16 20.37 -0.88
C GLN A 162 15.22 19.32 -1.47
N VAL A 163 14.32 19.77 -2.35
CA VAL A 163 13.48 18.90 -3.17
C VAL A 163 13.64 19.32 -4.62
N ALA A 164 14.10 18.40 -5.47
CA ALA A 164 14.14 18.59 -6.91
C ALA A 164 12.83 18.08 -7.51
N PHE A 165 12.30 18.78 -8.51
CA PHE A 165 11.09 18.35 -9.21
C PHE A 165 11.07 18.86 -10.64
N VAL A 166 10.26 18.23 -11.49
CA VAL A 166 9.97 18.70 -12.85
C VAL A 166 8.64 19.44 -12.83
N GLY A 167 8.68 20.75 -13.01
CA GLY A 167 7.49 21.57 -13.18
C GLY A 167 7.08 21.66 -14.65
N SER A 168 5.83 22.07 -14.89
CA SER A 168 5.45 22.62 -16.19
C SER A 168 6.35 23.82 -16.47
N GLY A 169 7.16 23.77 -17.55
CA GLY A 169 7.72 25.00 -18.11
C GLY A 169 6.60 25.98 -18.48
N PRO A 170 6.90 27.28 -18.68
CA PRO A 170 5.90 28.24 -19.11
C PRO A 170 5.14 27.67 -20.31
N GLN A 171 3.81 27.57 -20.17
CA GLN A 171 2.93 27.25 -21.29
C GLN A 171 3.03 28.44 -22.25
N VAL A 172 3.69 28.23 -23.40
CA VAL A 172 3.73 29.20 -24.50
C VAL A 172 2.39 29.25 -25.22
#